data_AF-A0A5N6YMU4-F1
#
_entry.id   AF-A0A5N6YMU4-F1
#
_cell.length_a   1.000
_cell.length_b   1.000
_cell.length_c   1.000
_cell.angle_alpha   90.00
_cell.angle_beta   90.00
_cell.angle_gamma   90.00
#
_symmetry.space_group_name_H-M   'P 1'
#
loop_
_entity.id
_entity.type
_entity.pdbx_description
1 polymer ?
#
loop_
_entity_poly.entity_id
_entity_poly.type
_entity_poly.pdbx_seq_one_letter_code
_entity_poly.pdbx_strand_id
1 'polypeptide(L)'
;MHNFKWNIFPGHYTGRATHIHDGTITWIHNSRSSHVEQIFFDQDLISAIKKNAPYNTNTQELTKNSVDSILETEADTTDPFVEYVYLGKDASNGIFAWISIRVNAA
;
A
#
# COMPACT_ATOMS: atom_id res chain seq x y z
N MET A 1 -6.57 -15.17 -7.52
CA MET A 1 -6.06 -13.80 -7.73
C MET A 1 -7.19 -12.86 -7.36
N HIS A 2 -7.04 -12.09 -6.28
CA HIS A 2 -8.01 -11.05 -5.93
C HIS A 2 -7.66 -9.80 -6.73
N ASN A 3 -8.64 -9.27 -7.48
CA ASN A 3 -8.44 -8.07 -8.30
C ASN A 3 -8.95 -6.86 -7.52
N PHE A 4 -8.03 -6.05 -7.00
CA PHE A 4 -8.35 -4.77 -6.39
C PHE A 4 -8.40 -3.68 -7.46
N LYS A 5 -9.53 -2.97 -7.58
CA LYS A 5 -9.66 -1.86 -8.51
C LYS A 5 -9.49 -0.53 -7.79
N TRP A 6 -8.24 -0.12 -7.60
CA TRP A 6 -7.89 1.22 -7.12
C TRP A 6 -7.72 2.15 -8.32
N ASN A 7 -8.62 3.12 -8.49
CA ASN A 7 -8.51 4.09 -9.58
C ASN A 7 -7.62 5.30 -9.22
N ILE A 8 -7.20 5.43 -7.95
CA ILE A 8 -6.43 6.57 -7.42
C ILE A 8 -5.43 6.03 -6.38
N PHE A 9 -4.18 6.52 -6.42
CA PHE A 9 -3.18 6.20 -5.41
C PHE A 9 -3.52 6.87 -4.07
N PRO A 10 -3.30 6.21 -2.92
CA PRO A 10 -3.64 6.82 -1.62
C PRO A 10 -2.80 8.07 -1.33
N GLY A 11 -3.44 9.07 -0.72
CA GLY A 11 -2.73 10.20 -0.12
C GLY A 11 -1.99 9.80 1.17
N HIS A 12 -1.33 10.76 1.81
CA HIS A 12 -0.69 10.57 3.11
C HIS A 12 -1.21 11.55 4.16
N TYR A 13 -1.10 11.14 5.43
CA TYR A 13 -1.30 11.98 6.61
C TYR A 13 -0.14 11.73 7.59
N THR A 14 0.15 12.72 8.44
CA THR A 14 1.26 12.61 9.38
C THR A 14 1.04 11.45 10.36
N GLY A 15 2.11 10.70 10.64
CA GLY A 15 2.12 9.61 11.60
C GLY A 15 1.96 8.22 10.99
N ARG A 16 1.62 8.13 9.70
CA ARG A 16 1.49 6.84 9.00
C ARG A 16 2.13 6.87 7.62
N ALA A 17 2.85 5.80 7.27
CA ALA A 17 3.31 5.54 5.90
C ALA A 17 2.10 5.41 4.97
N THR A 18 2.29 5.69 3.68
CA THR A 18 1.19 5.59 2.70
C THR A 18 0.73 4.14 2.55
N HIS A 19 -0.56 3.88 2.80
CA HIS A 19 -1.15 2.53 2.80
C HIS A 19 -2.58 2.53 2.26
N ILE A 20 -3.09 1.34 1.98
CA ILE A 20 -4.49 1.05 1.74
C ILE A 20 -4.94 0.01 2.76
N HIS A 21 -6.14 0.18 3.33
CA HIS A 21 -6.77 -0.87 4.12
C HIS A 21 -7.38 -1.93 3.19
N ASP A 22 -7.00 -3.19 3.35
CA ASP A 22 -7.66 -4.29 2.64
C ASP A 22 -8.90 -4.73 3.41
N GLY A 23 -10.05 -4.16 3.05
CA GLY A 23 -11.35 -4.53 3.60
C GLY A 23 -11.88 -5.90 3.16
N THR A 24 -11.18 -6.64 2.31
CA THR A 24 -11.61 -7.98 1.83
C THR A 24 -11.12 -9.09 2.75
N ILE A 25 -9.92 -8.93 3.32
CA ILE A 25 -9.34 -9.90 4.27
C ILE A 25 -10.12 -9.89 5.58
N THR A 26 -10.65 -8.75 6.00
CA THR A 26 -11.51 -8.66 7.20
C THR A 26 -12.80 -9.47 7.10
N TRP A 27 -13.36 -9.68 5.90
CA TRP A 27 -14.55 -10.53 5.71
C TRP A 27 -14.25 -12.05 5.72
N ILE A 28 -13.05 -12.46 5.34
CA ILE A 28 -12.60 -13.87 5.43
C ILE A 28 -12.24 -14.25 6.88
N HIS A 29 -12.10 -13.25 7.75
CA HIS A 29 -11.54 -13.34 9.10
C HIS A 29 -12.52 -13.78 10.19
N ASN A 30 -13.53 -14.60 9.89
CA ASN A 30 -14.31 -15.27 10.95
C ASN A 30 -13.64 -16.57 11.45
N SER A 31 -12.46 -16.92 10.92
CA SER A 31 -11.72 -18.13 11.29
C SER A 31 -10.21 -17.97 11.06
N ARG A 32 -9.50 -17.47 12.08
CA ARG A 32 -8.07 -17.73 12.41
C ARG A 32 -7.08 -17.90 11.25
N SER A 33 -6.90 -16.92 10.36
CA SER A 33 -5.74 -16.98 9.44
C SER A 33 -5.07 -15.66 9.10
N SER A 34 -3.81 -15.76 8.68
CA SER A 34 -2.81 -14.71 8.43
C SER A 34 -3.38 -13.35 8.04
N HIS A 35 -3.04 -12.37 8.86
CA HIS A 35 -3.54 -11.01 8.92
C HIS A 35 -2.74 -10.13 7.96
N VAL A 36 -3.38 -9.55 6.94
CA VAL A 36 -2.84 -8.38 6.25
C VAL A 36 -3.96 -7.34 6.29
N GLU A 37 -3.90 -6.44 7.26
CA GLU A 37 -4.91 -5.36 7.35
C GLU A 37 -4.59 -4.20 6.42
N GLN A 38 -3.30 -4.03 6.10
CA GLN A 38 -2.79 -2.86 5.42
C GLN A 38 -1.77 -3.23 4.36
N ILE A 39 -1.99 -2.73 3.15
CA ILE A 39 -1.11 -2.87 1.99
C ILE A 39 -0.30 -1.58 1.86
N PHE A 40 1.02 -1.71 1.67
CA PHE A 40 1.95 -0.60 1.59
C PHE A 40 2.63 -0.52 0.22
N PHE A 41 3.30 0.60 -0.01
CA PHE A 41 4.00 0.91 -1.26
C PHE A 41 5.45 1.20 -0.97
N ASP A 42 6.35 0.79 -1.86
CA ASP A 42 7.76 1.10 -1.71
C ASP A 42 8.01 2.61 -1.65
N GLN A 43 9.03 2.99 -0.87
CA GLN A 43 9.34 4.39 -0.60
C GLN A 43 9.65 5.18 -1.88
N ASP A 44 10.23 4.51 -2.87
CA ASP A 44 10.55 5.10 -4.18
C ASP A 44 9.29 5.42 -4.97
N LEU A 45 8.29 4.52 -4.97
CA LEU A 45 6.99 4.77 -5.61
C LEU A 45 6.26 5.94 -4.96
N ILE A 46 6.20 5.96 -3.63
CA ILE A 46 5.59 7.06 -2.85
C ILE A 46 6.27 8.38 -3.23
N SER A 47 7.61 8.40 -3.28
CA SER A 47 8.39 9.59 -3.62
C SER A 47 8.19 10.04 -5.06
N ALA A 48 8.04 9.11 -6.00
CA ALA A 48 7.75 9.40 -7.40
C ALA A 48 6.36 10.02 -7.57
N ILE A 49 5.34 9.47 -6.91
CA ILE A 49 3.96 9.95 -7.01
C ILE A 49 3.80 11.32 -6.35
N LYS A 50 4.43 11.53 -5.19
CA LYS A 50 4.37 12.81 -4.46
C LYS A 50 4.85 14.01 -5.27
N LYS A 51 5.65 13.81 -6.33
CA LYS A 51 6.10 14.89 -7.24
C LYS A 51 4.99 15.38 -8.18
N ASN A 52 3.92 14.61 -8.36
CA ASN A 52 2.85 14.89 -9.32
C ASN A 52 1.63 15.49 -8.62
N ALA A 53 0.87 16.31 -9.35
CA ALA A 53 -0.43 16.78 -8.86
C ALA A 53 -1.46 15.62 -8.81
N PRO A 54 -2.37 15.60 -7.81
CA PRO A 54 -2.52 16.57 -6.73
C PRO A 54 -1.64 16.29 -5.49
N TYR A 55 -0.87 15.20 -5.45
CA TYR A 55 -0.11 14.79 -4.26
C TYR A 55 0.97 15.81 -3.86
N ASN A 56 1.54 16.53 -4.83
CA ASN A 56 2.51 17.59 -4.59
C ASN A 56 1.92 18.83 -3.88
N THR A 57 0.60 18.95 -3.75
CA THR A 57 -0.05 20.04 -3.03
C THR A 57 -0.30 19.72 -1.55
N ASN A 58 -0.07 18.47 -1.11
CA ASN A 58 -0.23 18.09 0.29
C ASN A 58 0.98 18.53 1.12
N THR A 59 0.76 19.42 2.08
CA THR A 59 1.78 20.02 2.95
C THR A 59 2.06 19.23 4.23
N GLN A 60 1.31 18.15 4.51
CA GLN A 60 1.56 17.31 5.67
C GLN A 60 2.92 16.63 5.59
N GLU A 61 3.54 16.42 6.75
CA GLU A 61 4.80 15.68 6.84
C GLU A 61 4.59 14.24 6.38
N LEU A 62 5.51 13.75 5.54
CA LEU A 62 5.48 12.37 5.07
C LEU A 62 6.20 11.49 6.08
N THR A 63 5.44 10.63 6.75
CA THR A 63 6.02 9.51 7.51
C THR A 63 6.58 8.49 6.54
N LYS A 64 7.88 8.18 6.69
CA LYS A 64 8.56 7.18 5.86
C LYS A 64 8.17 5.77 6.29
N ASN A 65 8.26 4.83 5.35
CA ASN A 65 8.04 3.40 5.64
C ASN A 65 8.91 2.92 6.81
N SER A 66 10.18 3.34 6.86
CA SER A 66 11.16 2.91 7.86
C SER A 66 10.87 3.35 9.31
N VAL A 67 9.84 4.16 9.54
CA VAL A 67 9.47 4.67 10.87
C VAL A 67 7.98 4.49 11.18
N ASP A 68 7.25 3.75 10.34
CA ASP A 68 5.85 3.38 10.62
C ASP A 68 5.83 2.05 11.38
N SER A 69 5.41 2.11 12.65
CA SER A 69 5.39 0.94 13.53
C SER A 69 4.34 -0.12 13.14
N ILE A 70 3.30 0.27 12.41
CA ILE A 70 2.30 -0.67 11.91
C ILE A 70 2.87 -1.43 10.71
N LEU A 71 3.55 -0.76 9.79
CA LEU A 71 4.28 -1.42 8.71
C LEU A 71 5.32 -2.39 9.27
N GLU A 72 6.09 -1.97 10.28
CA GLU A 72 7.05 -2.86 10.96
C GLU A 72 6.36 -4.13 11.50
N THR A 73 5.19 -3.98 12.12
CA THR A 73 4.40 -5.10 12.67
C THR A 73 3.87 -6.02 11.57
N GLU A 74 3.33 -5.48 10.48
CA GLU A 74 2.83 -6.26 9.35
C GLU A 74 3.97 -7.02 8.65
N ALA A 75 5.10 -6.33 8.42
CA ALA A 75 6.28 -6.90 7.75
C ALA A 75 6.98 -8.02 8.54
N ASP A 76 6.69 -8.18 9.83
CA ASP A 76 7.22 -9.27 10.66
C ASP A 76 6.61 -10.64 10.28
N THR A 77 5.41 -10.64 9.69
CA THR A 77 4.65 -11.88 9.40
C THR A 77 4.16 -12.02 7.96
N THR A 78 4.13 -10.93 7.20
CA THR A 78 3.74 -10.91 5.79
C THR A 78 4.73 -10.07 4.98
N ASP A 79 4.66 -10.18 3.65
CA ASP A 79 5.16 -9.15 2.74
C ASP A 79 3.98 -8.24 2.36
N PRO A 80 3.89 -7.02 2.92
CA PRO A 80 2.72 -6.18 2.72
C PRO A 80 2.90 -5.20 1.55
N PHE A 81 4.00 -5.29 0.79
CA PHE A 81 4.30 -4.38 -0.30
C PHE A 81 3.64 -4.81 -1.62
N VAL A 82 3.17 -3.82 -2.37
CA VAL A 82 2.74 -4.06 -3.75
C VAL A 82 3.94 -4.12 -4.68
N GLU A 83 3.84 -5.04 -5.63
CA GLU A 83 4.64 -5.03 -6.85
C GLU A 83 3.99 -4.09 -7.86
N TYR A 84 4.79 -3.42 -8.70
CA TYR A 84 4.25 -2.46 -9.65
C TYR A 84 5.11 -2.25 -10.90
N VAL A 85 4.46 -1.76 -11.95
CA VAL A 85 5.11 -1.23 -13.16
C VAL A 85 4.48 0.10 -13.56
N TYR A 86 5.28 0.98 -14.17
CA TYR A 86 4.75 2.19 -14.80
C TYR A 86 4.11 1.85 -16.15
N LEU A 87 2.98 2.50 -16.43
CA LEU A 87 2.27 2.42 -17.71
C LEU A 87 2.82 3.45 -18.73
N GLY A 88 4.11 3.77 -18.61
CA GLY A 88 4.81 4.78 -19.39
C GLY A 88 6.20 5.03 -18.83
N LYS A 89 6.73 6.24 -19.03
CA LYS A 89 8.08 6.61 -18.59
C LYS A 89 8.18 6.81 -17.07
N ASP A 90 7.09 7.21 -16.44
CA ASP A 90 7.04 7.55 -15.01
C ASP A 90 5.62 7.41 -14.45
N ALA A 91 5.49 7.63 -13.13
CA ALA A 91 4.25 7.49 -12.38
C ALA A 91 3.10 8.39 -12.87
N SER A 92 3.38 9.50 -13.57
CA SER A 92 2.34 10.40 -14.09
C SER A 92 1.56 9.77 -15.25
N ASN A 93 2.14 8.77 -15.93
CA ASN A 93 1.48 8.02 -17.00
C ASN A 93 0.58 6.89 -16.49
N GLY A 94 0.55 6.66 -15.17
CA GLY A 94 -0.21 5.59 -14.54
C GLY A 94 0.66 4.43 -14.06
N ILE A 95 0.10 3.64 -13.14
CA ILE A 95 0.76 2.52 -12.49
C ILE A 95 -0.16 1.31 -12.58
N PHE A 96 0.40 0.15 -12.91
CA PHE A 96 -0.25 -1.12 -12.70
C PHE A 96 0.42 -1.81 -11.52
N ALA A 97 -0.34 -2.06 -10.46
CA ALA A 97 0.14 -2.64 -9.22
C ALA A 97 -0.62 -3.93 -8.90
N TRP A 98 0.08 -4.89 -8.29
CA TRP A 98 -0.48 -6.15 -7.84
C TRP A 98 0.18 -6.60 -6.53
N ILE A 99 -0.52 -7.45 -5.79
CA ILE A 99 -0.01 -8.08 -4.58
C ILE A 99 -0.49 -9.52 -4.53
N SER A 100 0.37 -10.41 -4.07
CA SER A 100 0.03 -11.83 -3.91
C SER A 100 -0.16 -12.15 -2.44
N ILE A 101 -1.43 -12.24 -2.03
CA ILE A 101 -1.78 -12.55 -0.66
C ILE A 101 -1.96 -14.05 -0.52
N ARG A 102 -1.22 -14.67 0.40
CA ARG A 102 -1.43 -16.06 0.82
C ARG A 102 -2.26 -16.04 2.09
N VAL A 103 -3.42 -16.69 2.03
CA VAL A 103 -4.30 -16.93 3.19
C VAL A 103 -4.25 -18.41 3.52
N ASN A 104 -4.07 -18.73 4.80
CA ASN A 104 -4.15 -20.10 5.30
C ASN A 104 -5.54 -20.37 5.88
N ALA A 105 -6.56 -20.56 5.05
CA ALA A 105 -7.88 -20.92 5.57
C ALA A 105 -7.80 -22.28 6.29
N ALA A 106 -8.01 -22.27 7.61
CA ALA A 106 -8.08 -23.47 8.44
C ALA A 106 -9.24 -24.40 8.02
#